data_AF-A0A8B6C4J5-F1
#
_entry.id   AF-A0A8B6C4J5-F1
#
_cell.length_a   1.000
_cell.length_b   1.000
_cell.length_c   1.000
_cell.angle_alpha   90.00
_cell.angle_beta   90.00
_cell.angle_gamma   90.00
#
_symmetry.space_group_name_H-M   'P 1'
#
loop_
_entity.id
_entity.type
_entity.pdbx_description
1 polymer ?
#
loop_
_entity_poly.entity_id
_entity_poly.type
_entity_poly.pdbx_seq_one_letter_code
_entity_poly.pdbx_strand_id
1 'polypeptide(L)'
;MNDDSICLLERERIEQVSSQLTVNSSLLTPVGKLKKSIHKWRDIDTSMYILSVIEKGYGIPFKVMPDNVILRNNKSARDNGEFVIGEILKLTEKGCISEVNDIPFVVNPLTVAFSRSKKPRLVLDCRHINECIHQFRFKFEDGTVARELFEKGNFFV
;
A
#
# COMPACT_ATOMS: atom_id res chain seq x y z
N MET A 1 18.89 -22.23 -28.95
CA MET A 1 17.67 -22.94 -28.54
C MET A 1 16.97 -22.00 -27.55
N ASN A 2 15.73 -21.65 -27.84
CA ASN A 2 15.18 -20.29 -27.72
C ASN A 2 14.87 -19.82 -26.28
N ASP A 3 15.34 -18.61 -25.95
CA ASP A 3 14.95 -17.84 -24.76
C ASP A 3 13.56 -17.15 -24.97
N ASP A 4 13.28 -16.77 -26.23
CA ASP A 4 12.00 -16.16 -26.63
C ASP A 4 10.80 -17.09 -26.49
N SER A 5 11.01 -18.41 -26.53
CA SER A 5 9.94 -19.39 -26.40
C SER A 5 9.44 -19.53 -24.96
N ILE A 6 10.26 -19.21 -23.95
CA ILE A 6 9.84 -19.25 -22.53
C ILE A 6 8.98 -18.03 -22.20
N CYS A 7 9.36 -16.85 -22.70
CA CYS A 7 8.64 -15.59 -22.48
C CYS A 7 7.24 -15.61 -23.13
N LEU A 8 7.10 -16.24 -24.30
CA LEU A 8 5.79 -16.42 -24.95
C LEU A 8 4.88 -17.38 -24.19
N LEU A 9 5.43 -18.50 -23.67
CA LEU A 9 4.68 -19.45 -22.86
C LEU A 9 4.23 -18.85 -21.52
N GLU A 10 5.02 -17.98 -20.90
CA GLU A 10 4.63 -17.27 -19.69
C GLU A 10 3.53 -16.24 -19.95
N ARG A 11 3.57 -15.53 -21.09
CA ARG A 11 2.52 -14.58 -21.51
C ARG A 11 1.20 -15.29 -21.82
N GLU A 12 1.24 -16.38 -22.58
CA GLU A 12 0.05 -17.18 -22.89
C GLU A 12 -0.59 -17.75 -21.62
N ARG A 13 0.23 -18.12 -20.63
CA ARG A 13 -0.24 -18.63 -19.33
C ARG A 13 -0.87 -17.54 -18.46
N ILE A 14 -0.35 -16.31 -18.51
CA ILE A 14 -0.93 -15.13 -17.81
C ILE A 14 -2.28 -14.74 -18.45
N GLU A 15 -2.37 -14.74 -19.79
CA GLU A 15 -3.62 -14.44 -20.49
C GLU A 15 -4.70 -15.52 -20.24
N GLN A 16 -4.33 -16.80 -20.24
CA GLN A 16 -5.28 -17.88 -19.91
C GLN A 16 -5.84 -17.77 -18.49
N VAL A 17 -5.00 -17.43 -17.50
CA VAL A 17 -5.44 -17.26 -16.11
C VAL A 17 -6.34 -16.03 -15.94
N SER A 18 -6.06 -14.95 -16.68
CA SER A 18 -6.88 -13.73 -16.68
C SER A 18 -8.31 -13.97 -17.19
N SER A 19 -8.46 -14.82 -18.22
CA SER A 19 -9.77 -15.13 -18.84
C SER A 19 -10.72 -15.99 -17.98
N GLN A 20 -10.24 -16.61 -16.90
CA GLN A 20 -11.08 -17.44 -16.01
C GLN A 20 -11.51 -16.75 -14.70
N LEU A 21 -11.05 -15.52 -14.45
CA LEU A 21 -11.44 -14.77 -13.25
C LEU A 21 -12.80 -14.09 -13.46
N THR A 22 -13.84 -14.90 -13.30
CA THR A 22 -15.22 -14.40 -13.13
C THR A 22 -15.24 -13.55 -11.86
N VAL A 23 -15.38 -12.23 -12.01
CA VAL A 23 -15.31 -11.27 -10.90
C VAL A 23 -16.50 -11.48 -9.96
N ASN A 24 -16.28 -12.27 -8.91
CA ASN A 24 -17.20 -12.31 -7.78
C ASN A 24 -17.08 -10.98 -7.00
N SER A 25 -18.13 -10.16 -7.15
CA SER A 25 -18.32 -8.81 -6.60
C SER A 25 -18.29 -8.70 -5.05
N SER A 26 -17.82 -9.70 -4.30
CA SER A 26 -17.93 -9.75 -2.84
C SER A 26 -16.63 -9.46 -2.07
N LEU A 27 -15.50 -9.21 -2.74
CA LEU A 27 -14.24 -8.83 -2.08
C LEU A 27 -14.13 -7.31 -1.88
N LEU A 28 -15.09 -6.73 -1.15
CA LEU A 28 -15.03 -5.32 -0.73
C LEU A 28 -13.97 -5.18 0.38
N THR A 29 -12.77 -4.75 0.00
CA THR A 29 -11.79 -4.27 0.98
C THR A 29 -12.38 -3.07 1.76
N PRO A 30 -11.99 -2.84 3.03
CA PRO A 30 -12.42 -1.66 3.80
C PRO A 30 -11.99 -0.34 3.16
N VAL A 31 -11.01 -0.41 2.27
CA VAL A 31 -10.43 0.70 1.52
C VAL A 31 -11.49 1.25 0.57
N GLY A 32 -11.84 2.54 0.74
CA GLY A 32 -12.86 3.21 -0.06
C GLY A 32 -14.23 3.41 0.62
N LYS A 33 -14.44 2.89 1.84
CA LYS A 33 -15.67 3.19 2.62
C LYS A 33 -15.82 4.67 2.97
N LEU A 34 -14.70 5.34 3.27
CA LEU A 34 -14.68 6.76 3.62
C LEU A 34 -15.18 7.63 2.45
N LYS A 35 -14.60 7.43 1.26
CA LYS A 35 -14.99 8.16 0.06
C LYS A 35 -16.45 7.90 -0.34
N LYS A 36 -16.92 6.65 -0.24
CA LYS A 36 -18.34 6.29 -0.48
C LYS A 36 -19.31 6.99 0.48
N SER A 37 -18.85 7.34 1.69
CA SER A 37 -19.67 7.96 2.73
C SER A 37 -19.35 9.45 2.94
N ILE A 38 -18.72 10.13 1.96
CA ILE A 38 -18.24 11.50 2.11
C ILE A 38 -19.33 12.51 2.51
N HIS A 39 -20.58 12.27 2.10
CA HIS A 39 -21.74 13.09 2.48
C HIS A 39 -21.87 13.18 4.01
N LYS A 40 -21.78 12.04 4.72
CA LYS A 40 -21.85 12.00 6.19
C LYS A 40 -20.75 12.82 6.85
N TRP A 41 -19.56 12.86 6.23
CA TRP A 41 -18.43 13.66 6.74
C TRP A 41 -18.65 15.16 6.52
N ARG A 42 -19.32 15.55 5.43
CA ARG A 42 -19.71 16.95 5.19
C ARG A 42 -20.77 17.42 6.20
N ASP A 43 -21.67 16.54 6.61
CA ASP A 43 -22.77 16.87 7.52
C ASP A 43 -22.31 17.18 8.96
N ILE A 44 -21.15 16.68 9.39
CA ILE A 44 -20.61 16.84 10.77
C ILE A 44 -19.61 18.00 10.91
N ASP A 45 -19.64 18.99 10.01
CA ASP A 45 -18.73 20.15 10.00
C ASP A 45 -17.23 19.75 10.01
N THR A 46 -16.89 18.73 9.22
CA THR A 46 -15.49 18.27 9.09
C THR A 46 -14.63 19.31 8.39
N SER A 47 -13.38 19.47 8.85
CA SER A 47 -12.44 20.41 8.22
C SER A 47 -12.25 20.12 6.72
N MET A 48 -12.12 21.20 5.94
CA MET A 48 -11.91 21.12 4.48
C MET A 48 -10.69 20.29 4.10
N TYR A 49 -9.65 20.30 4.95
CA TYR A 49 -8.47 19.46 4.77
C TYR A 49 -8.83 17.96 4.79
N ILE A 50 -9.54 17.49 5.81
CA ILE A 50 -9.93 16.08 5.93
C ILE A 50 -10.87 15.67 4.79
N LEU A 51 -11.82 16.53 4.43
CA LEU A 51 -12.68 16.29 3.27
C LEU A 51 -11.85 16.12 1.98
N SER A 52 -10.84 16.95 1.78
CA SER A 52 -9.94 16.85 0.63
C SER A 52 -9.14 15.54 0.63
N VAL A 53 -8.67 15.08 1.79
CA VAL A 53 -7.95 13.81 1.93
C VAL A 53 -8.86 12.62 1.64
N ILE A 54 -10.11 12.64 2.10
CA ILE A 54 -11.09 11.58 1.82
C ILE A 54 -11.43 11.52 0.32
N GLU A 55 -11.59 12.68 -0.31
CA GLU A 55 -12.04 12.80 -1.70
C GLU A 55 -10.91 12.51 -2.70
N LYS A 56 -9.76 13.14 -2.52
CA LYS A 56 -8.64 13.18 -3.47
C LYS A 56 -7.48 12.28 -3.05
N GLY A 57 -7.46 11.82 -1.81
CA GLY A 57 -6.35 11.08 -1.23
C GLY A 57 -5.38 12.00 -0.48
N TYR A 58 -4.51 11.37 0.31
CA TYR A 58 -3.46 12.08 1.05
C TYR A 58 -2.28 12.41 0.12
N GLY A 59 -1.97 13.70 -0.01
CA GLY A 59 -0.76 14.15 -0.67
C GLY A 59 0.45 14.00 0.25
N ILE A 60 1.52 13.35 -0.23
CA ILE A 60 2.75 13.20 0.54
C ILE A 60 3.44 14.58 0.62
N PRO A 61 3.76 15.09 1.84
CA PRO A 61 4.31 16.41 2.04
C PRO A 61 5.82 16.41 1.77
N PHE A 62 6.22 16.54 0.51
CA PHE A 62 7.64 16.66 0.14
C PHE A 62 8.19 18.04 0.50
N LYS A 63 9.29 18.10 1.26
CA LYS A 63 10.06 19.34 1.48
C LYS A 63 11.04 19.61 0.32
N VAL A 64 11.49 18.55 -0.33
CA VAL A 64 12.34 18.55 -1.53
C VAL A 64 11.78 17.44 -2.41
N MET A 65 11.74 17.65 -3.72
CA MET A 65 11.38 16.56 -4.65
C MET A 65 12.46 15.47 -4.59
N PRO A 66 12.08 14.18 -4.56
CA PRO A 66 13.07 13.11 -4.65
C PRO A 66 13.77 13.12 -6.01
N ASP A 67 14.88 12.41 -6.12
CA ASP A 67 15.54 12.19 -7.41
C ASP A 67 14.74 11.18 -8.24
N ASN A 68 14.83 11.30 -9.57
CA ASN A 68 14.31 10.26 -10.46
C ASN A 68 15.21 9.03 -10.37
N VAL A 69 14.70 7.93 -9.83
CA VAL A 69 15.53 6.75 -9.57
C VAL A 69 14.77 5.44 -9.72
N ILE A 70 15.49 4.44 -10.25
CA ILE A 70 15.03 3.06 -10.33
C ILE A 70 15.93 2.20 -9.45
N LEU A 71 15.40 1.74 -8.32
CA LEU A 71 16.14 0.94 -7.35
C LEU A 71 15.85 -0.55 -7.55
N ARG A 72 16.92 -1.37 -7.48
CA ARG A 72 16.80 -2.83 -7.61
C ARG A 72 16.32 -3.46 -6.31
N ASN A 73 15.47 -4.48 -6.43
CA ASN A 73 14.99 -5.26 -5.28
C ASN A 73 16.14 -5.75 -4.38
N ASN A 74 15.91 -5.63 -3.07
CA ASN A 74 16.88 -6.07 -2.07
C ASN A 74 17.08 -7.59 -2.13
N LYS A 75 18.23 -8.06 -1.64
CA LYS A 75 18.61 -9.49 -1.71
C LYS A 75 17.50 -10.41 -1.20
N SER A 76 16.87 -10.08 -0.07
CA SER A 76 15.82 -10.93 0.50
C SER A 76 14.59 -11.07 -0.40
N ALA A 77 14.19 -10.05 -1.14
CA ALA A 77 13.09 -10.17 -2.10
C ALA A 77 13.48 -11.00 -3.32
N ARG A 78 14.71 -10.85 -3.82
CA ARG A 78 15.24 -11.66 -4.93
C ARG A 78 15.34 -13.15 -4.57
N ASP A 79 15.77 -13.45 -3.34
CA ASP A 79 15.88 -14.82 -2.85
C ASP A 79 14.51 -15.49 -2.56
N ASN A 80 13.43 -14.71 -2.45
CA ASN A 80 12.10 -15.20 -2.07
C ASN A 80 11.04 -14.84 -3.13
N GLY A 81 11.38 -15.01 -4.42
CA GLY A 81 10.56 -14.57 -5.56
C GLY A 81 9.12 -15.12 -5.56
N GLU A 82 8.93 -16.41 -5.26
CA GLU A 82 7.60 -17.04 -5.21
C GLU A 82 6.67 -16.35 -4.20
N PHE A 83 7.19 -16.03 -3.00
CA PHE A 83 6.43 -15.32 -1.97
C PHE A 83 6.08 -13.90 -2.43
N VAL A 84 7.04 -13.19 -3.04
CA VAL A 84 6.84 -11.82 -3.54
C VAL A 84 5.74 -11.79 -4.59
N ILE A 85 5.79 -12.67 -5.60
CA ILE A 85 4.77 -12.78 -6.64
C ILE A 85 3.40 -13.07 -6.02
N GLY A 86 3.34 -14.04 -5.09
CA GLY A 86 2.09 -14.40 -4.41
C GLY A 86 1.46 -13.23 -3.64
N GLU A 87 2.26 -12.41 -2.96
CA GLU A 87 1.74 -11.24 -2.25
C GLU A 87 1.34 -10.10 -3.20
N ILE A 88 2.08 -9.89 -4.29
CA ILE A 88 1.71 -8.91 -5.34
C ILE A 88 0.35 -9.29 -5.92
N LEU A 89 0.15 -10.54 -6.33
CA LEU A 89 -1.13 -11.00 -6.87
C LEU A 89 -2.29 -10.78 -5.88
N LYS A 90 -2.10 -11.13 -4.60
CA LYS A 90 -3.10 -10.88 -3.55
C LYS A 90 -3.42 -9.40 -3.37
N LEU A 91 -2.42 -8.52 -3.47
CA LEU A 91 -2.63 -7.08 -3.35
C LEU A 91 -3.36 -6.52 -4.57
N THR A 92 -3.06 -7.02 -5.77
CA THR A 92 -3.76 -6.69 -7.02
C THR A 92 -5.22 -7.14 -6.98
N GLU A 93 -5.49 -8.39 -6.55
CA GLU A 93 -6.85 -8.93 -6.40
C GLU A 93 -7.68 -8.10 -5.40
N LYS A 94 -7.04 -7.61 -4.33
CA LYS A 94 -7.65 -6.73 -3.34
C LYS A 94 -7.87 -5.29 -3.82
N GLY A 95 -7.34 -4.92 -4.99
CA GLY A 95 -7.35 -3.56 -5.50
C GLY A 95 -6.48 -2.59 -4.68
N CYS A 96 -5.50 -3.11 -3.93
CA CYS A 96 -4.58 -2.28 -3.15
C CYS A 96 -3.44 -1.70 -4.00
N ILE A 97 -3.09 -2.38 -5.09
CA ILE A 97 -2.09 -1.94 -6.07
C ILE A 97 -2.65 -2.17 -7.49
N SER A 98 -2.08 -1.48 -8.46
CA SER A 98 -2.41 -1.64 -9.88
C SER A 98 -1.14 -1.60 -10.71
N GLU A 99 -1.18 -2.25 -11.87
CA GLU A 99 -0.15 -2.09 -12.88
C GLU A 99 -0.20 -0.69 -13.49
N VAL A 100 0.97 -0.19 -13.91
CA VAL A 100 1.13 1.12 -14.55
C VAL A 100 1.84 0.94 -15.88
N ASN A 101 1.43 1.70 -16.90
CA ASN A 101 2.00 1.59 -18.25
C ASN A 101 3.36 2.31 -18.38
N ASP A 102 3.53 3.39 -17.63
CA ASP A 102 4.72 4.21 -17.64
C ASP A 102 5.59 3.95 -16.41
N ILE A 103 6.91 4.02 -16.59
CA ILE A 103 7.86 3.85 -15.49
C ILE A 103 7.67 5.01 -14.49
N PRO A 104 7.40 4.70 -13.21
CA PRO A 104 7.27 5.74 -12.18
C PRO A 104 8.55 6.55 -11.99
N PHE A 105 8.39 7.80 -11.56
CA PHE A 105 9.50 8.71 -11.25
C PHE A 105 10.43 8.16 -10.15
N VAL A 106 9.88 7.40 -9.18
CA VAL A 106 10.65 6.65 -8.20
C VAL A 106 10.16 5.21 -8.18
N VAL A 107 11.07 4.26 -8.44
CA VAL A 107 10.81 2.83 -8.28
C VAL A 107 11.55 2.35 -7.03
N ASN A 108 10.80 2.13 -5.95
CA ASN A 108 11.35 1.66 -4.69
C ASN A 108 11.59 0.14 -4.71
N PRO A 109 12.62 -0.36 -4.01
CA PRO A 109 12.89 -1.78 -3.95
C PRO A 109 11.92 -2.50 -3.01
N LEU A 110 11.64 -3.76 -3.32
CA LEU A 110 10.95 -4.67 -2.42
C LEU A 110 11.95 -5.38 -1.50
N THR A 111 11.48 -5.68 -0.30
CA THR A 111 12.19 -6.43 0.74
C THR A 111 11.26 -7.49 1.31
N VAL A 112 11.80 -8.68 1.60
CA VAL A 112 11.10 -9.67 2.43
C VAL A 112 11.72 -9.63 3.83
N ALA A 113 10.89 -9.36 4.82
CA ALA A 113 11.27 -9.34 6.24
C ALA A 113 10.65 -10.54 6.96
N PHE A 114 11.40 -11.14 7.88
CA PHE A 114 10.94 -12.29 8.66
C PHE A 114 10.66 -11.86 10.11
N SER A 115 9.48 -12.21 10.62
CA SER A 115 9.16 -12.00 12.03
C SER A 115 9.95 -12.97 12.93
N ARG A 116 9.87 -12.78 14.26
CA ARG A 116 10.40 -13.74 15.26
C ARG A 116 9.84 -15.15 15.05
N SER A 117 8.63 -15.27 14.52
CA SER A 117 7.98 -16.54 14.19
C SER A 117 8.30 -17.06 12.78
N LYS A 118 9.35 -16.53 12.12
CA LYS A 118 9.78 -16.85 10.74
C LYS A 118 8.70 -16.62 9.67
N LYS A 119 7.66 -15.85 9.96
CA LYS A 119 6.61 -15.52 8.98
C LYS A 119 7.12 -14.40 8.06
N PRO A 120 7.14 -14.59 6.72
CA PRO A 120 7.58 -13.57 5.78
C PRO A 120 6.55 -12.44 5.67
N ARG A 121 7.05 -11.22 5.42
CA ARG A 121 6.27 -10.01 5.16
C ARG A 121 6.88 -9.30 3.95
N LEU A 122 6.03 -8.94 2.99
CA LEU A 122 6.43 -8.06 1.90
C LEU A 122 6.52 -6.62 2.45
N VAL A 123 7.65 -5.96 2.17
CA VAL A 123 7.95 -4.60 2.63
C VAL A 123 8.39 -3.77 1.44
N LEU A 124 7.78 -2.62 1.26
CA LEU A 124 8.23 -1.59 0.33
C LEU A 124 9.30 -0.73 1.04
N ASP A 125 10.50 -0.67 0.49
CA ASP A 125 11.61 0.05 1.08
C ASP A 125 11.62 1.52 0.64
N CYS A 126 11.08 2.39 1.50
CA CYS A 126 10.96 3.82 1.22
C CYS A 126 12.11 4.68 1.78
N ARG A 127 13.25 4.09 2.15
CA ARG A 127 14.34 4.83 2.81
C ARG A 127 14.81 6.06 2.03
N HIS A 128 14.95 5.93 0.70
CA HIS A 128 15.35 7.03 -0.18
C HIS A 128 14.35 8.20 -0.14
N ILE A 129 13.05 7.90 -0.16
CA ILE A 129 11.99 8.91 -0.17
C ILE A 129 11.84 9.60 1.19
N ASN A 130 12.08 8.89 2.30
CA ASN A 130 11.87 9.41 3.65
C ASN A 130 12.69 10.68 3.95
N GLU A 131 13.86 10.84 3.34
CA GLU A 131 14.71 12.03 3.52
C GLU A 131 14.13 13.28 2.86
N CYS A 132 13.30 13.10 1.83
CA CYS A 132 12.63 14.15 1.05
C CYS A 132 11.31 14.60 1.69
N ILE A 133 10.77 13.85 2.66
CA ILE A 133 9.47 14.12 3.30
C ILE A 133 9.65 15.15 4.44
N HIS A 134 8.71 16.09 4.53
CA HIS A 134 8.59 17.00 5.66
C HIS A 134 8.07 16.24 6.89
N GLN A 135 8.86 16.24 7.98
CA GLN A 135 8.49 15.60 9.22
C GLN A 135 7.74 16.59 10.12
N PHE A 136 6.43 16.44 10.20
CA PHE A 136 5.64 17.15 11.20
C PHE A 136 5.95 16.58 12.58
N ARG A 137 6.36 17.45 13.51
CA ARG A 137 6.55 17.05 14.91
C ARG A 137 5.19 17.08 15.60
N PHE A 138 4.78 15.92 16.07
CA PHE A 138 3.62 15.79 16.94
C PHE A 138 3.93 14.77 18.02
N LYS A 139 3.30 14.93 19.17
CA LYS A 139 3.48 14.02 20.30
C LYS A 139 2.44 12.92 20.22
N PHE A 140 2.88 11.67 20.16
CA PHE A 140 2.02 10.53 20.44
C PHE A 140 1.96 10.37 21.95
N GLU A 141 0.81 10.69 22.53
CA GLU A 141 0.58 10.44 23.94
C GLU A 141 0.50 8.92 24.20
N ASP A 142 0.96 8.50 25.38
CA ASP A 142 0.92 7.10 25.76
C ASP A 142 -0.44 6.70 26.36
N GLY A 143 -0.61 5.41 26.65
CA GLY A 143 -1.85 4.88 27.22
C GLY A 143 -2.22 5.49 28.58
N THR A 144 -1.28 6.11 29.29
CA THR A 144 -1.53 6.79 30.57
C THR A 144 -2.40 8.01 30.36
N VAL A 145 -2.07 8.82 29.36
CA VAL A 145 -2.86 10.00 28.98
C VAL A 145 -4.23 9.57 28.47
N ALA A 146 -4.30 8.48 27.71
CA ALA A 146 -5.58 7.92 27.30
C ALA A 146 -6.46 7.58 28.51
N ARG A 147 -5.90 6.97 29.57
CA ARG A 147 -6.64 6.66 30.80
C ARG A 147 -7.18 7.90 31.51
N GLU A 148 -6.48 9.03 31.46
CA GLU A 148 -6.94 10.30 32.03
C GLU A 148 -8.08 10.94 31.23
N LEU A 149 -8.20 10.63 29.94
CA LEU A 149 -9.28 11.11 29.08
C LEU A 149 -10.61 10.37 29.27
N PHE A 150 -10.62 9.22 29.95
CA PHE A 150 -11.80 8.37 30.06
C PHE A 150 -12.33 8.30 31.48
N GLU A 151 -13.65 8.40 31.60
CA GLU A 151 -14.39 8.24 32.83
C GLU A 151 -15.02 6.84 32.92
N LYS A 152 -15.35 6.44 34.15
CA LYS A 152 -16.04 5.18 34.41
C LYS A 152 -17.39 5.18 33.70
N GLY A 153 -17.55 4.31 32.70
CA GLY A 153 -18.75 4.21 31.87
C GLY A 153 -18.53 4.56 30.39
N ASN A 154 -17.34 5.02 30.00
CA ASN A 154 -16.97 5.08 28.60
C ASN A 154 -16.62 3.68 28.06
N PHE A 155 -16.96 3.42 26.80
CA PHE A 155 -16.71 2.14 26.12
C PHE A 155 -15.75 2.35 24.95
N PHE A 156 -14.87 1.36 24.73
CA PHE A 156 -14.14 1.21 23.49
C PHE A 156 -15.04 0.51 22.48
N VAL A 157 -15.12 1.03 21.25
CA VAL A 157 -15.80 0.39 20.12
C VAL A 157 -14.75 -0.19 19.18
#